data_AF-A0A812GKU4-F1
#
_entry.id   AF-A0A812GKU4-F1
#
_cell.length_a   1.000
_cell.length_b   1.000
_cell.length_c   1.000
_cell.angle_alpha   90.00
_cell.angle_beta   90.00
_cell.angle_gamma   90.00
#
_symmetry.space_group_name_H-M   'P 1'
#
loop_
_entity.id
_entity.type
_entity.pdbx_description
1 polymer ?
#
loop_
_entity_poly.entity_id
_entity_poly.type
_entity_poly.pdbx_seq_one_letter_code
_entity_poly.pdbx_strand_id
1 'polypeptide(L)'
;MRLTALSFAMILALALISLSLKVVRYTQEMSTLEHVALEQQFIESVARSEWRIKNKTPMNTNESSYIYILQNESCSNPVMVSILGRDASDKYLLAQYLQQDDIVFLLNGKEVKHLSTPKLYIMSVQSNIERLYDESKPLPLALSVYNETDSAQCNFVL
;
A
#
# COMPACT_ATOMS: atom_id res chain seq x y z
N MET A 1 -49.20 -0.07 22.57
CA MET A 1 -47.91 -0.72 22.94
C MET A 1 -47.16 -1.37 21.79
N ARG A 2 -47.79 -1.95 20.76
CA ARG A 2 -47.06 -2.59 19.63
C ARG A 2 -46.45 -1.59 18.63
N LEU A 3 -47.10 -0.45 18.38
CA LEU A 3 -46.61 0.59 17.46
C LEU A 3 -45.29 1.22 17.93
N THR A 4 -45.17 1.47 19.24
CA THR A 4 -43.99 2.09 19.86
C THR A 4 -42.75 1.19 19.79
N ALA A 5 -42.93 -0.13 19.89
CA ALA A 5 -41.83 -1.09 19.76
C ALA A 5 -41.30 -1.15 18.31
N LEU A 6 -42.20 -1.06 17.32
CA LEU A 6 -41.82 -1.04 15.90
C LEU A 6 -41.05 0.23 15.54
N SER A 7 -41.52 1.39 16.01
CA SER A 7 -40.85 2.68 15.82
C SER A 7 -39.47 2.70 16.48
N PHE A 8 -39.34 2.15 17.70
CA PHE A 8 -38.07 2.09 18.40
C PHE A 8 -37.06 1.17 17.68
N ALA A 9 -37.50 0.00 17.23
CA ALA A 9 -36.64 -0.92 16.46
C ALA A 9 -36.17 -0.28 15.14
N MET A 10 -37.03 0.46 14.45
CA MET A 10 -36.67 1.18 13.22
C MET A 10 -35.63 2.28 13.48
N ILE A 11 -35.78 3.05 14.56
CA ILE A 11 -34.80 4.07 14.96
C ILE A 11 -33.44 3.42 15.28
N LEU A 12 -33.45 2.28 15.98
CA LEU A 12 -32.24 1.56 16.35
C LEU A 12 -31.52 0.99 15.13
N ALA A 13 -32.26 0.44 14.17
CA ALA A 13 -31.72 -0.02 12.90
C ALA A 13 -31.11 1.14 12.07
N LEU A 14 -31.81 2.27 11.99
CA LEU A 14 -31.30 3.47 11.30
C LEU A 14 -30.04 4.04 11.98
N ALA A 15 -29.97 4.02 13.31
CA ALA A 15 -28.79 4.44 14.06
C ALA A 15 -27.59 3.52 13.80
N LEU A 16 -27.81 2.20 13.76
CA LEU A 16 -26.77 1.22 13.44
C LEU A 16 -26.27 1.36 12.00
N ILE A 17 -27.18 1.57 11.03
CA ILE A 17 -26.82 1.83 9.63
C ILE A 17 -26.05 3.15 9.50
N SER A 18 -26.47 4.20 10.21
CA SER A 18 -25.76 5.48 10.21
C SER A 18 -24.36 5.36 10.81
N LEU A 19 -24.23 4.60 11.91
CA LEU A 19 -22.95 4.34 12.55
C LEU A 19 -22.02 3.51 11.67
N SER A 20 -22.53 2.45 11.02
CA SER A 20 -21.73 1.62 10.12
C SER A 20 -21.26 2.41 8.89
N LEU A 21 -22.12 3.24 8.29
CA LEU A 21 -21.74 4.14 7.20
C LEU A 21 -20.67 5.15 7.64
N LYS A 22 -20.75 5.69 8.86
CA LYS A 22 -19.72 6.55 9.42
C LYS A 22 -18.40 5.81 9.62
N VAL A 23 -18.42 4.61 10.20
CA VAL A 23 -17.22 3.79 10.40
C VAL A 23 -16.57 3.48 9.06
N VAL A 24 -17.34 3.05 8.05
CA VAL A 24 -16.84 2.80 6.69
C VAL A 24 -16.17 4.04 6.11
N ARG A 25 -16.81 5.21 6.22
CA ARG A 25 -16.24 6.47 5.74
C ARG A 25 -14.95 6.86 6.47
N TYR A 26 -14.92 6.75 7.80
CA TYR A 26 -13.69 7.01 8.58
C TYR A 26 -12.57 6.04 8.24
N THR A 27 -12.89 4.76 8.00
CA THR A 27 -11.88 3.79 7.56
C THR A 27 -11.36 4.05 6.15
N GLN A 28 -12.20 4.58 5.25
CA GLN A 28 -11.79 4.97 3.90
C GLN A 28 -10.93 6.23 3.91
N GLU A 29 -11.33 7.28 4.63
CA GLU A 29 -10.56 8.53 4.77
C GLU A 29 -9.21 8.30 5.49
N MET A 30 -9.12 7.34 6.42
CA MET A 30 -7.84 6.92 6.99
C MET A 30 -6.96 6.18 5.97
N SER A 31 -7.55 5.37 5.08
CA SER A 31 -6.78 4.62 4.08
C SER A 31 -6.15 5.52 3.01
N THR A 32 -6.81 6.61 2.63
CA THR A 32 -6.26 7.58 1.68
C THR A 32 -5.08 8.34 2.27
N LEU A 33 -5.15 8.71 3.56
CA LEU A 33 -4.03 9.31 4.28
C LEU A 33 -2.85 8.35 4.45
N GLU A 34 -3.12 7.06 4.68
CA GLU A 34 -2.10 6.01 4.78
C GLU A 34 -1.35 5.84 3.45
N HIS A 35 -2.08 5.79 2.33
CA HIS A 35 -1.48 5.68 0.99
C HIS A 35 -0.58 6.87 0.66
N VAL A 36 -1.04 8.10 0.93
CA VAL A 36 -0.25 9.32 0.71
C VAL A 36 1.02 9.32 1.57
N ALA A 37 0.93 8.88 2.83
CA ALA A 37 2.09 8.79 3.70
C ALA A 37 3.11 7.73 3.22
N LEU A 38 2.64 6.56 2.77
CA LEU A 38 3.49 5.51 2.21
C LEU A 38 4.15 5.96 0.90
N GLU A 39 3.41 6.66 0.02
CA GLU A 39 3.97 7.24 -1.20
C GLU A 39 5.06 8.26 -0.89
N GLN A 40 4.80 9.19 0.03
CA GLN A 40 5.79 10.18 0.45
C GLN A 40 7.06 9.50 1.00
N GLN A 41 6.90 8.50 1.88
CA GLN A 41 8.02 7.72 2.43
C GLN A 41 8.80 7.00 1.33
N PHE A 42 8.12 6.46 0.32
CA PHE A 42 8.77 5.83 -0.84
C PHE A 42 9.57 6.85 -1.66
N ILE A 43 8.98 8.00 -2.00
CA ILE A 43 9.66 9.07 -2.76
C ILE A 43 10.90 9.56 -2.02
N GLU A 44 10.80 9.77 -0.70
CA GLU A 44 11.93 10.18 0.14
C GLU A 44 13.03 9.12 0.21
N SER A 45 12.66 7.84 0.17
CA SER A 45 13.63 6.74 0.16
C SER A 45 14.33 6.65 -1.20
N VAL A 46 13.59 6.78 -2.30
CA VAL A 46 14.16 6.83 -3.66
C VAL A 46 15.07 8.06 -3.81
N ALA A 47 14.67 9.23 -3.32
CA ALA A 47 15.48 10.45 -3.40
C ALA A 47 16.81 10.38 -2.65
N ARG A 48 16.91 9.49 -1.64
CA ARG A 48 18.15 9.21 -0.90
C ARG A 48 19.00 8.11 -1.54
N SER A 49 18.45 7.42 -2.54
CA SER A 49 19.13 6.37 -3.29
C SER A 49 19.70 6.91 -4.61
N GLU A 50 20.38 6.05 -5.37
CA GLU A 50 20.85 6.36 -6.73
C GLU A 50 19.74 6.27 -7.80
N TRP A 51 18.54 5.83 -7.42
CA TRP A 51 17.41 5.67 -8.31
C TRP A 51 16.64 6.97 -8.50
N ARG A 52 16.04 7.15 -9.68
CA ARG A 52 15.16 8.28 -9.99
C ARG A 52 13.82 7.79 -10.51
N ILE A 53 12.74 8.41 -10.02
CA ILE A 53 11.39 8.17 -10.54
C ILE A 53 11.27 8.86 -11.89
N LYS A 54 11.07 8.09 -12.97
CA LYS A 54 10.84 8.60 -14.32
C LYS A 54 9.37 8.80 -14.62
N ASN A 55 8.52 7.90 -14.14
CA ASN A 55 7.10 7.96 -14.40
C ASN A 55 6.30 7.37 -13.21
N LYS A 56 5.07 7.86 -13.04
CA LYS A 56 4.04 7.31 -12.15
C LYS A 56 2.80 7.05 -13.00
N THR A 57 2.29 5.82 -12.99
CA THR A 57 1.12 5.45 -13.81
C THR A 57 0.10 4.71 -12.96
N PRO A 58 -1.19 5.08 -13.01
CA PRO A 58 -2.23 4.36 -12.28
C PRO A 58 -2.42 2.94 -12.85
N MET A 59 -2.61 1.96 -11.97
CA MET A 59 -2.90 0.56 -12.33
C MET A 59 -4.39 0.31 -12.57
N ASN A 60 -5.25 1.22 -12.10
CA ASN A 60 -6.68 1.08 -12.13
C ASN A 60 -7.35 2.43 -12.40
N THR A 61 -8.59 2.39 -12.89
CA THR A 61 -9.36 3.58 -13.28
C THR A 61 -9.77 4.46 -12.11
N ASN A 62 -9.73 3.93 -10.87
CA ASN A 62 -10.01 4.68 -9.65
C ASN A 62 -8.72 5.27 -9.03
N GLU A 63 -7.57 5.13 -9.69
CA GLU A 63 -6.27 5.66 -9.27
C GLU A 63 -5.90 5.33 -7.82
N SER A 64 -6.27 4.13 -7.37
CA SER A 64 -6.03 3.66 -6.01
C SER A 64 -4.73 2.87 -5.85
N SER A 65 -4.12 2.47 -6.97
CA SER A 65 -2.85 1.76 -7.03
C SER A 65 -2.01 2.33 -8.18
N TYR A 66 -0.70 2.46 -7.98
CA TYR A 66 0.22 3.05 -8.95
C TYR A 66 1.46 2.18 -9.18
N ILE A 67 2.04 2.34 -10.38
CA ILE A 67 3.35 1.82 -10.77
C ILE A 67 4.29 3.01 -10.89
N TYR A 68 5.46 2.87 -10.27
CA TYR A 68 6.57 3.80 -10.36
C TYR A 68 7.64 3.18 -11.25
N ILE A 69 7.99 3.87 -12.33
CA ILE A 69 9.09 3.47 -13.20
C ILE A 69 10.35 4.14 -12.69
N LEU A 70 11.29 3.36 -12.18
CA LEU A 70 12.57 3.79 -11.66
C LEU A 70 13.67 3.58 -12.69
N GLN A 71 14.63 4.50 -12.71
CA GLN A 71 15.83 4.39 -13.53
C GLN A 71 17.07 4.73 -12.72
N ASN A 72 18.10 3.92 -12.86
CA ASN A 72 19.45 4.13 -12.33
C ASN A 72 20.42 4.26 -13.51
N GLU A 73 21.42 5.13 -13.41
CA GLU A 73 22.44 5.30 -14.46
C GLU A 73 23.26 4.01 -14.69
N SER A 74 23.39 3.17 -13.65
CA SER A 74 24.07 1.88 -13.69
C SER A 74 23.20 0.71 -14.20
N CYS A 75 21.89 0.93 -14.39
CA CYS A 75 20.96 -0.10 -14.88
C CYS A 75 20.32 0.36 -16.19
N SER A 76 20.60 -0.36 -17.29
CA SER A 76 20.08 0.00 -18.62
C SER A 76 18.57 -0.15 -18.75
N ASN A 77 17.97 -1.02 -17.93
CA ASN A 77 16.54 -1.32 -17.99
C ASN A 77 15.78 -0.62 -16.86
N PRO A 78 14.57 -0.12 -17.13
CA PRO A 78 13.74 0.44 -16.08
C PRO A 78 13.30 -0.64 -15.09
N VAL A 79 13.20 -0.26 -13.82
CA VAL A 79 12.63 -1.10 -12.76
C VAL A 79 11.23 -0.59 -12.44
N MET A 80 10.25 -1.48 -12.42
CA MET A 80 8.88 -1.10 -12.06
C MET A 80 8.63 -1.45 -10.59
N VAL A 81 8.08 -0.51 -9.83
CA VAL A 81 7.78 -0.69 -8.42
C VAL A 81 6.32 -0.34 -8.15
N SER A 82 5.64 -1.15 -7.36
CA SER A 82 4.32 -0.83 -6.83
C SER A 82 4.35 -0.78 -5.30
N ILE A 83 3.68 0.22 -4.73
CA ILE A 83 3.48 0.31 -3.29
C ILE A 83 2.26 -0.53 -2.93
N LEU A 84 2.46 -1.53 -2.10
CA LEU A 84 1.40 -2.46 -1.72
C LEU A 84 0.60 -1.88 -0.55
N GLY A 85 -0.72 -1.80 -0.75
CA GLY A 85 -1.65 -1.40 0.31
C GLY A 85 -1.76 -2.44 1.43
N ARG A 86 -2.63 -2.13 2.41
CA ARG A 86 -2.80 -2.88 3.68
C ARG A 86 -3.04 -4.39 3.51
N ASP A 87 -3.71 -4.80 2.44
CA ASP A 87 -4.01 -6.20 2.13
C ASP A 87 -3.03 -6.84 1.14
N ALA A 88 -2.22 -6.02 0.46
CA ALA A 88 -1.35 -6.41 -0.65
C ALA A 88 -2.08 -7.28 -1.69
N SER A 89 -3.36 -6.98 -1.93
CA SER A 89 -4.22 -7.75 -2.83
C SER A 89 -3.74 -7.67 -4.29
N ASP A 90 -3.20 -6.52 -4.68
CA ASP A 90 -2.71 -6.27 -6.04
C ASP A 90 -1.31 -6.82 -6.33
N LYS A 91 -0.66 -7.51 -5.37
CA LYS A 91 0.76 -7.87 -5.44
C LYS A 91 1.15 -8.75 -6.64
N TYR A 92 0.20 -9.50 -7.19
CA TYR A 92 0.38 -10.32 -8.40
C TYR A 92 -0.28 -9.72 -9.65
N LEU A 93 -1.10 -8.68 -9.51
CA LEU A 93 -1.89 -8.12 -10.60
C LEU A 93 -0.98 -7.59 -11.71
N LEU A 94 0.09 -6.87 -11.33
CA LEU A 94 1.03 -6.33 -12.30
C LEU A 94 1.87 -7.41 -12.99
N ALA A 95 2.32 -8.43 -12.25
CA ALA A 95 3.03 -9.57 -12.83
C ALA A 95 2.19 -10.30 -13.89
N GLN A 96 0.91 -10.53 -13.60
CA GLN A 96 -0.02 -11.15 -14.54
C GLN A 96 -0.19 -10.31 -15.81
N TYR A 97 -0.24 -8.99 -15.69
CA TYR A 97 -0.33 -8.08 -16.83
C TYR A 97 0.98 -8.04 -17.65
N LEU A 98 2.13 -8.02 -16.97
CA LEU A 98 3.46 -7.98 -17.60
C LEU A 98 3.93 -9.35 -18.13
N GLN A 99 3.18 -10.42 -17.85
CA GLN A 99 3.59 -11.82 -18.13
C GLN A 99 4.99 -12.13 -17.56
N GLN A 100 5.24 -11.65 -16.33
CA GLN A 100 6.48 -11.88 -15.61
C GLN A 100 6.22 -12.71 -14.36
N ASP A 101 7.03 -13.74 -14.16
CA ASP A 101 6.93 -14.62 -12.99
C ASP A 101 7.81 -14.12 -11.81
N ASP A 102 8.81 -13.29 -12.10
CA ASP A 102 9.79 -12.83 -11.13
C ASP A 102 9.32 -11.53 -10.45
N ILE A 103 8.76 -11.69 -9.25
CA ILE A 103 8.38 -10.58 -8.36
C ILE A 103 9.28 -10.59 -7.14
N VAL A 104 10.00 -9.50 -6.94
CA VAL A 104 10.77 -9.28 -5.72
C VAL A 104 9.91 -8.47 -4.74
N PHE A 105 9.68 -9.01 -3.55
CA PHE A 105 8.95 -8.29 -2.50
C PHE A 105 9.93 -7.63 -1.55
N LEU A 106 9.77 -6.32 -1.31
CA LEU A 106 10.51 -5.60 -0.28
C LEU A 106 9.57 -5.20 0.85
N LEU A 107 10.04 -5.34 2.09
CA LEU A 107 9.37 -4.85 3.28
C LEU A 107 10.34 -3.98 4.07
N ASN A 108 10.07 -2.69 4.13
CA ASN A 108 10.99 -1.67 4.67
C ASN A 108 12.39 -1.78 4.06
N GLY A 109 12.47 -1.91 2.72
CA GLY A 109 13.73 -2.04 1.97
C GLY A 109 14.38 -3.42 2.01
N LYS A 110 13.89 -4.36 2.85
CA LYS A 110 14.44 -5.72 2.93
C LYS A 110 13.67 -6.69 2.06
N GLU A 111 14.39 -7.46 1.26
CA GLU A 111 13.80 -8.54 0.48
C GLU A 111 13.16 -9.60 1.37
N VAL A 112 11.95 -10.03 0.99
CA VAL A 112 11.22 -11.13 1.61
C VAL A 112 10.76 -12.12 0.55
N LYS A 113 11.00 -13.41 0.79
CA LYS A 113 10.57 -14.48 -0.13
C LYS A 113 9.07 -14.49 -0.38
N HIS A 114 8.28 -14.20 0.66
CA HIS A 114 6.83 -14.16 0.60
C HIS A 114 6.28 -13.00 1.42
N LEU A 115 5.37 -12.25 0.81
CA LEU A 115 4.64 -11.21 1.50
C LEU A 115 3.40 -11.79 2.19
N SER A 116 3.52 -11.99 3.50
CA SER A 116 2.43 -12.47 4.36
C SER A 116 1.52 -11.31 4.77
N THR A 117 0.27 -11.32 4.30
CA THR A 117 -0.75 -10.31 4.65
C THR A 117 -0.98 -10.21 6.17
N PRO A 118 -1.07 -11.32 6.94
CA PRO A 118 -1.14 -11.23 8.40
C PRO A 118 0.05 -10.51 9.04
N LYS A 119 1.26 -10.75 8.54
CA LYS A 119 2.47 -10.08 9.03
C LYS A 119 2.43 -8.58 8.75
N LEU A 120 2.07 -8.19 7.53
CA LEU A 120 1.93 -6.78 7.15
C LEU A 120 0.87 -6.09 8.03
N TYR A 121 -0.28 -6.75 8.25
CA TYR A 121 -1.32 -6.24 9.14
C TYR A 121 -0.84 -6.01 10.57
N ILE A 122 -0.14 -6.98 11.17
CA ILE A 122 0.42 -6.84 12.52
C ILE A 122 1.41 -5.67 12.58
N MET A 123 2.27 -5.54 11.59
CA MET A 123 3.23 -4.42 11.52
C MET A 123 2.54 -3.07 11.38
N SER A 124 1.47 -2.98 10.59
CA SER A 124 0.67 -1.76 10.48
C SER A 124 -0.02 -1.42 11.79
N VAL A 125 -0.57 -2.41 12.50
CA VAL A 125 -1.17 -2.19 13.84
C VAL A 125 -0.11 -1.70 14.83
N GLN A 126 1.04 -2.37 14.89
CA GLN A 126 2.13 -1.97 15.77
C GLN A 126 2.61 -0.55 15.46
N SER A 127 2.87 -0.23 14.20
CA SER A 127 3.35 1.09 13.79
C SER A 127 2.30 2.16 14.08
N ASN A 128 1.01 1.87 13.89
CA ASN A 128 -0.05 2.81 14.26
C ASN A 128 -0.13 3.03 15.78
N ILE A 129 0.06 2.00 16.60
CA ILE A 129 0.16 2.16 18.06
C ILE A 129 1.34 3.05 18.43
N GLU A 130 2.51 2.82 17.83
CA GLU A 130 3.70 3.66 18.04
C GLU A 130 3.46 5.11 17.61
N ARG A 131 2.74 5.31 16.50
CA ARG A 131 2.37 6.65 15.98
C ARG A 131 1.35 7.40 16.82
N LEU A 132 0.57 6.73 17.68
CA LEU A 132 -0.26 7.41 18.69
C LEU A 132 0.60 8.17 19.70
N TYR A 133 1.86 7.76 19.90
CA TYR A 133 2.80 8.41 20.81
C TYR A 133 3.81 9.30 20.07
N ASP A 134 4.17 8.95 18.83
CA ASP A 134 5.12 9.68 17.99
C ASP A 134 4.74 9.57 16.50
N GLU A 135 4.06 10.59 15.97
CA GLU A 135 3.58 10.60 14.58
C GLU A 135 4.70 10.50 13.54
N SER A 136 5.95 10.78 13.92
CA SER A 136 7.12 10.69 13.03
C SER A 136 7.56 9.26 12.72
N LYS A 137 7.02 8.26 13.43
CA LYS A 137 7.35 6.86 13.16
C LYS A 137 6.86 6.45 11.76
N PRO A 138 7.72 5.81 10.95
CA PRO A 138 7.38 5.42 9.59
C PRO A 138 6.33 4.31 9.60
N LEU A 139 5.53 4.26 8.54
CA LEU A 139 4.63 3.14 8.29
C LEU A 139 5.42 1.99 7.63
N PRO A 140 4.95 0.74 7.78
CA PRO A 140 5.56 -0.38 7.09
C PRO A 140 5.35 -0.24 5.58
N LEU A 141 6.44 -0.03 4.85
CA LEU A 141 6.44 0.11 3.40
C LEU A 141 6.65 -1.25 2.76
N ALA A 142 5.57 -1.82 2.23
CA ALA A 142 5.62 -3.03 1.43
C ALA A 142 5.62 -2.66 -0.06
N LEU A 143 6.55 -3.25 -0.82
CA LEU A 143 6.71 -3.00 -2.25
C LEU A 143 6.73 -4.32 -3.01
N SER A 144 6.17 -4.32 -4.21
CA SER A 144 6.51 -5.30 -5.25
C SER A 144 7.39 -4.63 -6.30
N VAL A 145 8.45 -5.32 -6.68
CA VAL A 145 9.46 -4.87 -7.62
C VAL A 145 9.51 -5.86 -8.78
N TYR A 146 9.49 -5.33 -10.00
CA TYR A 146 9.49 -6.08 -11.24
C TYR A 146 10.69 -5.63 -12.05
N ASN A 147 11.60 -6.58 -12.27
CA ASN A 147 12.84 -6.39 -12.97
C ASN A 147 12.86 -7.29 -14.20
N GLU A 148 13.17 -6.72 -15.36
CA GLU A 148 13.35 -7.50 -16.60
C GLU A 148 14.70 -8.23 -16.67
N THR A 149 15.61 -7.97 -15.72
CA THR A 149 16.97 -8.52 -15.73
C THR A 149 17.50 -8.88 -14.36
N ASP A 150 18.14 -10.04 -14.26
CA ASP A 150 18.88 -10.55 -13.09
C ASP A 150 20.24 -9.86 -12.86
N SER A 151 20.49 -8.71 -13.48
CA SER A 151 21.73 -7.97 -13.23
C SER A 151 21.72 -7.41 -11.81
N ALA A 152 22.77 -7.69 -11.04
CA ALA A 152 22.95 -7.14 -9.69
C ALA A 152 22.88 -5.60 -9.66
N GLN A 153 23.20 -4.94 -10.77
CA GLN A 153 23.12 -3.47 -10.92
C GLN A 153 21.68 -2.95 -11.00
N CYS A 154 20.72 -3.83 -11.32
CA CYS A 154 19.30 -3.53 -11.43
C CYS A 154 18.51 -3.97 -10.18
N ASN A 155 19.19 -4.49 -9.16
CA ASN A 155 18.55 -4.85 -7.90
C ASN A 155 18.19 -3.58 -7.14
N PHE A 156 16.91 -3.23 -7.15
CA PHE A 156 16.39 -2.11 -6.40
C PHE A 156 16.35 -2.44 -4.91
N VAL A 157 16.98 -1.59 -4.10
CA VAL A 157 17.02 -1.67 -2.64
C VAL A 157 16.84 -0.25 -2.08
N LEU A 158 16.09 -0.13 -0.99
CA LEU A 158 15.81 1.14 -0.28
C LEU A 158 16.60 1.26 1.03
#